data_AF-A0A1B6GXE3-F1
#
_entry.id   AF-A0A1B6GXE3-F1
#
_cell.length_a   1.000
_cell.length_b   1.000
_cell.length_c   1.000
_cell.angle_alpha   90.00
_cell.angle_beta   90.00
_cell.angle_gamma   90.00
#
_symmetry.space_group_name_H-M   'P 1'
#
loop_
_entity.id
_entity.type
_entity.pdbx_description
1 polymer ?
#
loop_
_entity_poly.entity_id
_entity_poly.type
_entity_poly.pdbx_seq_one_letter_code
_entity_poly.pdbx_strand_id
1 'polypeptide(L)'
;QMLQKTFVSDVTHTRSALDTMTIDQLTSTLWWLTFATAAEDDEQKHSSLSQLRSEVEMLVTSCHFFKRIALLLGSSPDSLSAFQLQSLGLLSKWLTKLQDLPEEFSTTLITGKTLLQQLKALENIVPSSEICSICGNEVSELRELFYSECSEGHRMPRCSLSLVQCCQLPYFICAQCGALAHPLAVEECGIICNLCGGV
;
A
#
# COMPACT_ATOMS: atom_id res chain seq x y z
N GLN A 1 33.63 -20.92 15.95
CA GLN A 1 33.37 -20.70 14.51
C GLN A 1 33.05 -19.22 14.34
N MET A 2 33.86 -18.48 13.59
CA MET A 2 33.56 -17.09 13.25
C MET A 2 32.38 -17.08 12.28
N LEU A 3 31.27 -16.44 12.67
CA LEU A 3 30.21 -16.09 11.75
C LEU A 3 30.82 -15.14 10.73
N GLN A 4 30.95 -15.62 9.50
CA GLN A 4 31.41 -14.84 8.37
C GLN A 4 30.37 -13.74 8.15
N LYS A 5 30.69 -12.50 8.52
CA LYS A 5 29.83 -11.34 8.22
C LYS A 5 29.65 -11.30 6.71
N THR A 6 28.46 -11.69 6.25
CA THR A 6 28.08 -11.57 4.84
C THR A 6 28.19 -10.11 4.49
N PHE A 7 29.12 -9.77 3.60
CA PHE A 7 29.31 -8.40 3.13
C PHE A 7 28.04 -8.02 2.36
N VAL A 8 27.11 -7.30 3.00
CA VAL A 8 26.02 -6.65 2.30
C VAL A 8 26.67 -5.50 1.54
N SER A 9 26.76 -5.62 0.22
CA SER A 9 27.21 -4.52 -0.64
C SER A 9 26.36 -3.28 -0.35
N ASP A 10 26.95 -2.09 -0.32
CA ASP A 10 26.20 -0.84 -0.17
C ASP A 10 25.11 -0.75 -1.24
N VAL A 11 23.86 -1.00 -0.85
CA VAL A 11 22.70 -0.89 -1.74
C VAL A 11 22.36 0.59 -1.84
N THR A 12 23.01 1.30 -2.76
CA THR A 12 22.70 2.69 -3.06
C THR A 12 21.75 2.74 -4.26
N HIS A 13 20.45 2.80 -4.00
CA HIS A 13 19.47 3.16 -5.01
C HIS A 13 19.15 4.66 -4.90
N THR A 14 19.15 5.36 -6.04
CA THR A 14 18.53 6.68 -6.10
C THR A 14 17.02 6.52 -6.22
N ARG A 15 16.26 7.49 -5.70
CA ARG A 15 14.79 7.50 -5.82
C ARG A 15 14.31 7.37 -7.26
N SER A 16 14.97 8.08 -8.19
CA SER A 16 14.69 7.99 -9.62
C SER A 16 14.93 6.59 -10.21
N ALA A 17 15.93 5.86 -9.71
CA ALA A 17 16.17 4.49 -10.15
C ALA A 17 15.08 3.55 -9.63
N LEU A 18 14.66 3.70 -8.37
CA LEU A 18 13.56 2.91 -7.80
C LEU A 18 12.24 3.15 -8.55
N ASP A 19 11.94 4.42 -8.86
CA ASP A 19 10.68 4.84 -9.50
C ASP A 19 10.46 4.26 -10.92
N THR A 20 11.52 3.73 -11.54
CA THR A 20 11.47 3.11 -12.87
C THR A 20 11.58 1.59 -12.84
N MET A 21 11.72 0.99 -11.65
CA MET A 21 11.78 -0.45 -11.49
C MET A 21 10.43 -1.11 -11.77
N THR A 22 10.47 -2.34 -12.28
CA THR A 22 9.28 -3.19 -12.37
C THR A 22 8.83 -3.63 -10.98
N ILE A 23 7.57 -4.07 -10.87
CA ILE A 23 7.06 -4.60 -9.60
C ILE A 23 7.87 -5.78 -9.08
N ASP A 24 8.37 -6.66 -9.96
CA ASP A 24 9.20 -7.80 -9.56
C ASP A 24 10.56 -7.35 -9.00
N GLN A 25 11.15 -6.31 -9.60
CA GLN A 25 12.38 -5.69 -9.11
C GLN A 25 12.16 -5.01 -7.76
N LEU A 26 11.09 -4.23 -7.61
CA LEU A 26 10.73 -3.59 -6.34
C LEU A 26 10.47 -4.61 -5.23
N THR A 27 9.72 -5.67 -5.52
CA THR A 27 9.41 -6.74 -4.56
C THR A 27 10.67 -7.49 -4.13
N SER A 28 11.56 -7.79 -5.09
CA SER A 28 12.87 -8.40 -4.79
C SER A 28 13.73 -7.49 -3.92
N THR A 29 13.78 -6.20 -4.25
CA THR A 29 14.51 -5.18 -3.46
C THR A 29 13.94 -5.07 -2.05
N LEU A 30 12.62 -5.06 -1.88
CA LEU A 30 11.96 -5.01 -0.58
C LEU A 30 12.29 -6.22 0.28
N TRP A 31 12.32 -7.41 -0.34
CA TRP A 31 12.73 -8.64 0.32
C TRP A 31 14.18 -8.54 0.80
N TRP A 32 15.12 -8.16 -0.07
CA TRP A 32 16.53 -7.97 0.30
C TRP A 32 16.72 -6.95 1.42
N LEU A 33 16.05 -5.80 1.35
CA LEU A 33 16.11 -4.77 2.39
C LEU A 33 15.59 -5.28 3.72
N THR A 34 14.57 -6.14 3.72
CA THR A 34 14.07 -6.75 4.97
C THR A 34 15.15 -7.59 5.67
N PHE A 35 15.93 -8.39 4.93
CA PHE A 35 17.04 -9.14 5.52
C PHE A 35 18.21 -8.24 5.90
N ALA A 36 18.56 -7.28 5.04
CA ALA A 36 19.67 -6.37 5.29
C ALA A 36 19.42 -5.53 6.56
N THR A 37 18.21 -4.97 6.71
CA THR A 37 17.82 -4.24 7.92
C THR A 37 17.87 -5.13 9.16
N ALA A 38 17.34 -6.36 9.09
CA ALA A 38 17.31 -7.27 10.24
C ALA A 38 18.70 -7.77 10.68
N ALA A 39 19.69 -7.75 9.78
CA ALA A 39 21.05 -8.19 10.04
C ALA A 39 22.02 -7.04 10.36
N GLU A 40 21.55 -5.79 10.34
CA GLU A 40 22.39 -4.61 10.56
C GLU A 40 22.40 -4.21 12.05
N ASP A 41 23.59 -4.17 12.62
CA ASP A 41 23.83 -3.82 14.02
C ASP A 41 24.19 -2.33 14.18
N ASP A 42 24.65 -1.66 13.11
CA ASP A 42 24.97 -0.23 13.13
C ASP A 42 23.69 0.61 13.02
N GLU A 43 23.40 1.43 14.04
CA GLU A 43 22.16 2.22 14.12
C GLU A 43 21.97 3.15 12.93
N GLN A 44 23.05 3.79 12.46
CA GLN A 44 22.97 4.75 11.35
C GLN A 44 22.62 4.03 10.05
N LYS A 45 23.31 2.92 9.75
CA LYS A 45 23.01 2.09 8.58
C LYS A 45 21.62 1.46 8.68
N HIS A 46 21.24 0.97 9.85
CA HIS A 46 19.91 0.41 10.11
C HIS A 46 18.83 1.45 9.79
N SER A 47 19.00 2.70 10.25
CA SER A 47 18.08 3.79 9.95
C SER A 47 18.01 4.08 8.45
N SER A 48 19.14 4.15 7.75
CA SER A 48 19.17 4.38 6.30
C SER A 48 18.50 3.24 5.51
N LEU A 49 18.76 1.99 5.88
CA LEU A 49 18.11 0.82 5.27
C LEU A 49 16.61 0.79 5.55
N SER A 50 16.18 1.15 6.76
CA SER A 50 14.77 1.23 7.13
C SER A 50 14.03 2.30 6.33
N GLN A 51 14.67 3.46 6.11
CA GLN A 51 14.10 4.51 5.27
C GLN A 51 13.98 4.05 3.82
N LEU A 52 15.04 3.46 3.25
CA LEU A 52 15.00 2.92 1.88
C LEU A 52 13.94 1.83 1.73
N ARG A 53 13.81 0.94 2.73
CA ARG A 53 12.76 -0.09 2.80
C ARG A 53 11.36 0.54 2.74
N SER A 54 11.12 1.61 3.51
CA SER A 54 9.85 2.33 3.49
C SER A 54 9.55 2.97 2.14
N GLU A 55 10.56 3.52 1.45
CA GLU A 55 10.38 4.08 0.10
C GLU A 55 10.03 2.99 -0.93
N VAL A 56 10.70 1.84 -0.87
CA VAL A 56 10.41 0.70 -1.76
C VAL A 56 9.04 0.11 -1.46
N GLU A 57 8.65 -0.03 -0.18
CA GLU A 57 7.32 -0.49 0.21
C GLU A 57 6.20 0.43 -0.30
N MET A 58 6.43 1.74 -0.27
CA MET A 58 5.53 2.73 -0.86
C MET A 58 5.38 2.51 -2.38
N LEU A 59 6.48 2.27 -3.11
CA LEU A 59 6.43 2.04 -4.56
C LEU A 59 5.73 0.72 -4.91
N VAL A 60 6.02 -0.37 -4.20
CA VAL A 60 5.31 -1.66 -4.34
C VAL A 60 3.82 -1.46 -4.15
N THR A 61 3.44 -0.82 -3.03
CA THR A 61 2.05 -0.51 -2.72
C THR A 61 1.40 0.34 -3.81
N SER A 62 2.12 1.34 -4.33
CA SER A 62 1.67 2.22 -5.41
C SER A 62 1.33 1.45 -6.68
N CYS A 63 2.22 0.56 -7.14
CA CYS A 63 1.97 -0.28 -8.32
C CYS A 63 0.67 -1.09 -8.17
N HIS A 64 0.44 -1.67 -7.00
CA HIS A 64 -0.75 -2.46 -6.74
C HIS A 64 -2.02 -1.64 -6.66
N PHE A 65 -1.96 -0.48 -6.01
CA PHE A 65 -3.09 0.44 -5.95
C PHE A 65 -3.43 1.01 -7.33
N PHE A 66 -2.42 1.40 -8.13
CA PHE A 66 -2.65 1.84 -9.51
C PHE A 66 -3.34 0.76 -10.35
N LYS A 67 -2.87 -0.48 -10.25
CA LYS A 67 -3.49 -1.61 -10.95
C LYS A 67 -4.96 -1.81 -10.52
N ARG A 68 -5.23 -1.78 -9.22
CA ARG A 68 -6.60 -1.93 -8.70
C ARG A 68 -7.52 -0.80 -9.17
N ILE A 69 -7.06 0.45 -9.08
CA ILE A 69 -7.84 1.61 -9.52
C ILE A 69 -8.14 1.49 -11.02
N ALA A 70 -7.14 1.16 -11.85
CA ALA A 70 -7.33 0.98 -13.29
C ALA A 70 -8.34 -0.13 -13.63
N LEU A 71 -8.31 -1.26 -12.90
CA LEU A 71 -9.28 -2.34 -13.06
C LEU A 71 -10.71 -1.89 -12.72
N LEU A 72 -10.89 -1.17 -11.61
CA LEU A 72 -12.20 -0.70 -11.18
C LEU A 72 -12.74 0.42 -12.09
N LEU A 73 -11.87 1.33 -12.57
CA LEU A 73 -12.22 2.35 -13.56
C LEU A 73 -12.59 1.77 -14.93
N GLY A 74 -12.11 0.58 -15.27
CA GLY A 74 -12.50 -0.13 -16.48
C GLY A 74 -13.91 -0.73 -16.44
N SER A 75 -14.55 -0.76 -15.27
CA SER A 75 -15.91 -1.28 -15.07
C SER A 75 -16.96 -0.16 -15.18
N SER A 76 -18.21 -0.50 -15.51
CA SER A 76 -19.30 0.47 -15.47
C SER A 76 -19.54 0.94 -14.02
N PRO A 77 -19.71 2.24 -13.75
CA PRO A 77 -19.96 2.73 -12.39
C PRO A 77 -21.13 2.06 -11.69
N ASP A 78 -22.22 1.79 -12.43
CA ASP A 78 -23.43 1.14 -11.91
C ASP A 78 -23.23 -0.36 -11.59
N SER A 79 -22.11 -0.94 -12.02
CA SER A 79 -21.75 -2.34 -11.73
C SER A 79 -20.83 -2.50 -10.52
N LEU A 80 -20.33 -1.38 -9.95
CA LEU A 80 -19.43 -1.42 -8.81
C LEU A 80 -20.20 -1.72 -7.52
N SER A 81 -19.69 -2.67 -6.74
CA SER A 81 -20.24 -2.96 -5.41
C SER A 81 -19.93 -1.86 -4.42
N ALA A 82 -20.66 -1.82 -3.30
CA ALA A 82 -20.36 -0.90 -2.19
C ALA A 82 -18.92 -1.07 -1.67
N PHE A 83 -18.40 -2.30 -1.65
CA PHE A 83 -17.01 -2.58 -1.27
C PHE A 83 -16.00 -1.93 -2.25
N GLN A 84 -16.25 -2.05 -3.54
CA GLN A 84 -15.39 -1.49 -4.59
C GLN A 84 -15.43 0.04 -4.57
N LEU A 85 -16.61 0.63 -4.42
CA LEU A 85 -16.78 2.08 -4.27
C LEU A 85 -16.06 2.60 -3.02
N GLN A 86 -16.20 1.92 -1.88
CA GLN A 86 -15.47 2.28 -0.66
C GLN A 86 -13.95 2.20 -0.86
N SER A 87 -13.47 1.13 -1.52
CA SER A 87 -12.06 0.98 -1.85
C SER A 87 -11.56 2.12 -2.74
N LEU A 88 -12.31 2.50 -3.78
CA LEU A 88 -11.97 3.64 -4.65
C LEU A 88 -11.89 4.96 -3.88
N GLY A 89 -12.79 5.21 -2.92
CA GLY A 89 -12.77 6.42 -2.11
C GLY A 89 -11.51 6.52 -1.25
N LEU A 90 -11.14 5.42 -0.62
CA LEU A 90 -9.92 5.34 0.18
C LEU A 90 -8.65 5.46 -0.68
N LEU A 91 -8.62 4.80 -1.84
CA LEU A 91 -7.51 4.88 -2.78
C LEU A 91 -7.38 6.27 -3.40
N SER A 92 -8.49 6.98 -3.64
CA SER A 92 -8.50 8.39 -4.08
C SER A 92 -7.86 9.31 -3.02
N LYS A 93 -8.22 9.14 -1.75
CA LYS A 93 -7.59 9.86 -0.63
C LYS A 93 -6.09 9.55 -0.54
N TRP A 94 -5.71 8.28 -0.69
CA TRP A 94 -4.31 7.89 -0.71
C TRP A 94 -3.54 8.52 -1.88
N LEU A 95 -4.10 8.50 -3.08
CA LEU A 95 -3.49 9.14 -4.26
C LEU A 95 -3.28 10.64 -4.08
N THR A 96 -4.17 11.32 -3.35
CA THR A 96 -4.02 12.73 -3.03
C THR A 96 -2.81 12.95 -2.12
N LYS A 97 -2.62 12.11 -1.09
CA LYS A 97 -1.42 12.14 -0.24
C LYS A 97 -0.15 11.76 -0.98
N LEU A 98 -0.25 10.86 -1.97
CA LEU A 98 0.89 10.48 -2.82
C LEU A 98 1.48 11.68 -3.57
N GLN A 99 0.71 12.76 -3.77
CA GLN A 99 1.19 13.97 -4.44
C GLN A 99 2.23 14.74 -3.63
N ASP A 100 2.38 14.44 -2.33
CA ASP A 100 3.39 15.04 -1.46
C ASP A 100 4.76 14.34 -1.55
N LEU A 101 4.90 13.33 -2.42
CA LEU A 101 6.18 12.66 -2.64
C LEU A 101 7.21 13.59 -3.31
N PRO A 102 8.52 13.36 -3.05
CA PRO A 102 9.60 14.04 -3.78
C PRO A 102 9.48 13.91 -5.31
N GLU A 103 9.85 14.96 -6.03
CA GLU A 103 9.77 15.03 -7.50
C GLU A 103 10.58 13.92 -8.20
N GLU A 104 11.58 13.36 -7.51
CA GLU A 104 12.37 12.23 -7.98
C GLU A 104 11.54 10.96 -8.25
N PHE A 105 10.34 10.85 -7.66
CA PHE A 105 9.35 9.79 -7.95
C PHE A 105 8.39 10.19 -9.09
N SER A 106 8.94 10.78 -10.15
CA SER A 106 8.19 11.39 -11.24
C SER A 106 7.17 10.48 -11.93
N THR A 107 7.50 9.22 -12.17
CA THR A 107 6.65 8.20 -12.83
C THR A 107 5.47 7.84 -11.94
N THR A 108 5.73 7.60 -10.66
CA THR A 108 4.70 7.34 -9.65
C THR A 108 3.76 8.55 -9.51
N LEU A 109 4.32 9.76 -9.43
CA LEU A 109 3.55 11.00 -9.35
C LEU A 109 2.68 11.22 -10.60
N ILE A 110 3.23 11.05 -11.80
CA ILE A 110 2.48 11.20 -13.06
C ILE A 110 1.31 10.20 -13.10
N THR A 111 1.58 8.93 -12.81
CA THR A 111 0.56 7.88 -12.81
C THR A 111 -0.54 8.19 -11.80
N GLY A 112 -0.17 8.59 -10.58
CA GLY A 112 -1.11 8.98 -9.55
C GLY A 112 -1.98 10.17 -9.96
N LYS A 113 -1.41 11.20 -10.60
CA LYS A 113 -2.15 12.36 -11.12
C LYS A 113 -3.15 11.96 -12.20
N THR A 114 -2.75 11.09 -13.13
CA THR A 114 -3.62 10.60 -14.19
C THR A 114 -4.81 9.82 -13.61
N LEU A 115 -4.57 8.92 -12.67
CA LEU A 115 -5.64 8.16 -12.02
C LEU A 115 -6.56 9.05 -11.18
N LEU A 116 -6.02 10.04 -10.46
CA LEU A 116 -6.84 11.04 -9.76
C LEU A 116 -7.76 11.80 -10.71
N GLN A 117 -7.24 12.22 -11.87
CA GLN A 117 -8.04 12.93 -12.86
C GLN A 117 -9.19 12.06 -13.40
N GLN A 118 -8.95 10.77 -13.62
CA GLN A 118 -9.99 9.83 -14.03
C GLN A 118 -11.04 9.62 -12.93
N LEU A 119 -10.61 9.52 -11.67
CA LEU A 119 -11.50 9.35 -10.51
C LEU A 119 -12.44 10.54 -10.29
N LYS A 120 -12.10 11.75 -10.75
CA LYS A 120 -13.00 12.92 -10.68
C LYS A 120 -14.33 12.67 -11.39
N ALA A 121 -14.36 11.82 -12.42
CA ALA A 121 -15.60 11.45 -13.10
C ALA A 121 -16.58 10.67 -12.20
N LEU A 122 -16.08 10.09 -11.11
CA LEU A 122 -16.85 9.27 -10.16
C LEU A 122 -17.05 9.94 -8.80
N GLU A 123 -16.71 11.22 -8.66
CA GLU A 123 -16.70 11.94 -7.37
C GLU A 123 -18.06 11.94 -6.66
N ASN A 124 -19.16 11.88 -7.42
CA ASN A 124 -20.53 11.84 -6.87
C ASN A 124 -20.99 10.44 -6.41
N ILE A 125 -20.24 9.39 -6.76
CA ILE A 125 -20.61 7.99 -6.49
C ILE A 125 -19.66 7.38 -5.45
N VAL A 126 -18.39 7.77 -5.52
CA VAL A 126 -17.36 7.30 -4.61
C VAL A 126 -17.54 7.96 -3.22
N PRO A 127 -17.62 7.18 -2.13
CA PRO A 127 -17.77 7.75 -0.79
C PRO A 127 -16.63 8.70 -0.42
N SER A 128 -16.99 9.88 0.07
CA SER A 128 -16.05 10.90 0.55
C SER A 128 -15.61 10.65 2.00
N SER A 129 -16.36 9.87 2.77
CA SER A 129 -16.07 9.53 4.16
C SER A 129 -15.97 8.02 4.39
N GLU A 130 -15.30 7.65 5.46
CA GLU A 130 -15.23 6.27 5.94
C GLU A 130 -15.84 6.25 7.35
N ILE A 131 -16.59 5.20 7.66
CA ILE A 131 -17.22 5.03 8.96
C ILE A 131 -16.47 3.97 9.78
N CYS A 132 -16.35 4.19 11.08
CA CYS A 132 -15.76 3.25 12.01
C CYS A 132 -16.66 2.02 12.17
N SER A 133 -16.12 0.84 11.91
CA SER A 133 -16.88 -0.42 12.00
C SER A 133 -17.30 -0.79 13.43
N ILE A 134 -16.72 -0.15 14.46
CA ILE A 134 -17.08 -0.39 15.86
C ILE A 134 -18.20 0.54 16.33
N CYS A 135 -18.01 1.86 16.19
CA CYS A 135 -18.90 2.85 16.81
C CYS A 135 -19.75 3.66 15.82
N GLY A 136 -19.54 3.52 14.51
CA GLY A 136 -20.30 4.27 13.50
C GLY A 136 -19.90 5.74 13.34
N ASN A 137 -18.93 6.23 14.11
CA ASN A 137 -18.38 7.58 13.92
C ASN A 137 -17.51 7.66 12.67
N GLU A 138 -17.38 8.87 12.11
CA GLU A 138 -16.52 9.11 10.96
C GLU A 138 -15.03 8.88 11.30
N VAL A 139 -14.33 8.25 10.37
CA VAL A 139 -12.86 8.14 10.36
C VAL A 139 -12.32 9.41 9.72
N SER A 140 -11.74 10.27 10.54
CA SER A 140 -11.40 11.65 10.20
C SER A 140 -10.41 11.74 9.03
N GLU A 141 -9.38 10.89 8.98
CA GLU A 141 -8.35 10.95 7.94
C GLU A 141 -7.70 9.59 7.66
N LEU A 142 -7.24 9.38 6.41
CA LEU A 142 -6.37 8.26 6.06
C LEU A 142 -4.93 8.55 6.51
N ARG A 143 -4.66 8.57 7.82
CA ARG A 143 -3.32 8.90 8.36
C ARG A 143 -2.30 7.81 8.07
N GLU A 144 -2.71 6.56 8.26
CA GLU A 144 -1.85 5.41 8.05
C GLU A 144 -2.47 4.42 7.06
N LEU A 145 -1.58 3.75 6.32
CA LEU A 145 -1.95 2.75 5.31
C LEU A 145 -2.51 1.48 5.92
N PHE A 146 -2.05 1.11 7.12
CA PHE A 146 -2.31 -0.21 7.70
C PHE A 146 -3.41 -0.22 8.76
N TYR A 147 -3.87 0.94 9.23
CA TYR A 147 -5.03 1.02 10.12
C TYR A 147 -5.85 2.30 9.92
N SER A 148 -7.12 2.24 10.26
CA SER A 148 -7.99 3.40 10.48
C SER A 148 -8.07 3.72 11.96
N GLU A 149 -8.28 4.99 12.30
CA GLU A 149 -8.54 5.43 13.67
C GLU A 149 -9.68 6.46 13.67
N CYS A 150 -10.70 6.25 14.51
CA CYS A 150 -11.82 7.18 14.65
C CYS A 150 -11.63 8.14 15.84
N SER A 151 -12.52 9.14 15.97
CA SER A 151 -12.50 10.11 17.08
C SER A 151 -12.49 9.49 18.48
N GLU A 152 -13.09 8.31 18.64
CA GLU A 152 -13.17 7.58 19.91
C GLU A 152 -11.91 6.74 20.21
N GLY A 153 -10.90 6.77 19.34
CA GLY A 153 -9.65 6.00 19.50
C GLY A 153 -9.73 4.53 19.10
N HIS A 154 -10.84 4.06 18.51
CA HIS A 154 -10.90 2.71 17.94
C HIS A 154 -9.98 2.61 16.72
N ARG A 155 -9.10 1.59 16.72
CA ARG A 155 -8.17 1.30 15.62
C ARG A 155 -8.53 0.01 14.92
N MET A 156 -8.76 0.07 13.60
CA MET A 156 -9.09 -1.10 12.79
C MET A 156 -8.02 -1.35 11.73
N PRO A 157 -7.53 -2.58 11.55
CA PRO A 157 -6.59 -2.87 10.49
C PRO A 157 -7.20 -2.64 9.11
N ARG A 158 -6.38 -2.21 8.15
CA ARG A 158 -6.78 -2.03 6.75
C ARG A 158 -6.31 -3.19 5.90
N CYS A 159 -7.10 -3.50 4.88
CA CYS A 159 -6.72 -4.42 3.82
C CYS A 159 -5.58 -3.81 2.97
N SER A 160 -4.47 -4.51 2.82
CA SER A 160 -3.32 -4.09 2.01
C SER A 160 -3.60 -3.98 0.51
N LEU A 161 -4.74 -4.52 0.05
CA LEU A 161 -5.19 -4.48 -1.35
C LEU A 161 -6.18 -3.35 -1.61
N SER A 162 -7.07 -3.05 -0.65
CA SER A 162 -8.25 -2.20 -0.88
C SER A 162 -8.37 -1.00 0.06
N LEU A 163 -7.53 -0.93 1.09
CA LEU A 163 -7.58 0.00 2.24
C LEU A 163 -8.83 -0.07 3.12
N VAL A 164 -9.86 -0.83 2.72
CA VAL A 164 -11.08 -1.04 3.50
C VAL A 164 -10.73 -1.73 4.83
N GLN A 165 -11.41 -1.36 5.91
CA GLN A 165 -11.25 -1.97 7.23
C GLN A 165 -11.47 -3.49 7.17
N CYS A 166 -10.53 -4.25 7.72
CA CYS A 166 -10.64 -5.69 7.95
C CYS A 166 -11.41 -5.96 9.25
N CYS A 167 -12.69 -5.60 9.28
CA CYS A 167 -13.59 -5.84 10.41
C CYS A 167 -14.41 -7.13 10.28
N GLN A 168 -14.41 -7.76 9.10
CA GLN A 168 -15.15 -8.99 8.83
C GLN A 168 -14.25 -10.21 9.06
N LEU A 169 -14.82 -11.25 9.68
CA LEU A 169 -14.19 -12.56 9.86
C LEU A 169 -14.83 -13.60 8.92
N PRO A 170 -14.04 -14.49 8.30
CA PRO A 170 -12.57 -14.54 8.34
C PRO A 170 -11.94 -13.38 7.54
N TYR A 171 -10.69 -13.05 7.82
CA TYR A 171 -9.82 -12.25 6.96
C TYR A 171 -8.53 -13.02 6.67
N PHE A 172 -7.78 -12.58 5.65
CA PHE A 172 -6.54 -13.23 5.25
C PHE A 172 -5.34 -12.52 5.89
N ILE A 173 -4.33 -13.30 6.26
CA ILE A 173 -3.05 -12.82 6.77
C ILE A 173 -1.95 -13.49 5.95
N CYS A 174 -1.09 -12.70 5.31
CA CYS A 174 0.09 -13.25 4.66
C CYS A 174 1.02 -13.85 5.72
N ALA A 175 1.32 -15.14 5.63
CA ALA A 175 2.20 -15.81 6.59
C ALA A 175 3.64 -15.28 6.57
N GLN A 176 4.06 -14.65 5.48
CA GLN A 176 5.43 -14.16 5.30
C GLN A 176 5.63 -12.73 5.82
N CYS A 177 4.71 -11.80 5.53
CA CYS A 177 4.87 -10.39 5.92
C CYS A 177 3.80 -9.86 6.88
N GLY A 178 2.80 -10.67 7.25
CA GLY A 178 1.71 -10.27 8.15
C GLY A 178 0.69 -9.32 7.53
N ALA A 179 0.80 -8.99 6.24
CA ALA A 179 -0.16 -8.13 5.55
C ALA A 179 -1.57 -8.71 5.62
N LEU A 180 -2.53 -7.84 5.93
CA LEU A 180 -3.94 -8.21 6.10
C LEU A 180 -4.71 -7.97 4.82
N ALA A 181 -5.62 -8.88 4.46
CA ALA A 181 -6.49 -8.71 3.31
C ALA A 181 -7.95 -9.06 3.61
N HIS A 182 -8.84 -8.20 3.13
CA HIS A 182 -10.28 -8.41 3.18
C HIS A 182 -10.69 -9.54 2.22
N PRO A 183 -11.60 -10.46 2.58
CA PRO A 183 -12.00 -11.57 1.70
C PRO A 183 -12.43 -11.14 0.31
N LEU A 184 -13.29 -10.12 0.22
CA LEU A 184 -13.73 -9.57 -1.08
C LEU A 184 -12.56 -9.05 -1.93
N ALA A 185 -11.50 -8.49 -1.34
CA ALA A 185 -10.33 -8.10 -2.12
C ALA A 185 -9.53 -9.29 -2.63
N VAL A 186 -9.45 -10.37 -1.83
CA VAL A 186 -8.76 -11.61 -2.21
C VAL A 186 -9.53 -12.35 -3.31
N GLU A 187 -10.86 -12.38 -3.25
CA GLU A 187 -11.70 -12.92 -4.31
C GLU A 187 -11.46 -12.21 -5.66
N GLU A 188 -11.28 -10.88 -5.62
CA GLU A 188 -11.02 -10.06 -6.81
C GLU A 188 -9.57 -10.16 -7.31
N CYS A 189 -8.59 -10.17 -6.40
CA CYS A 189 -7.17 -9.97 -6.73
C CYS A 189 -6.34 -11.26 -6.69
N GLY A 190 -6.90 -12.35 -6.14
CA GLY A 190 -6.19 -13.60 -5.87
C GLY A 190 -5.54 -13.64 -4.48
N ILE A 191 -5.02 -14.82 -4.13
CA ILE A 191 -4.45 -15.14 -2.81
C ILE A 191 -2.99 -14.69 -2.65
N ILE A 192 -2.34 -14.21 -3.70
CA ILE A 192 -0.93 -13.82 -3.66
C ILE A 192 -0.80 -12.44 -2.99
N CYS A 193 0.03 -12.35 -1.96
CA CYS A 193 0.31 -11.11 -1.24
C CYS A 193 0.98 -10.07 -2.14
N ASN A 194 0.39 -8.88 -2.20
CA ASN A 194 0.89 -7.77 -3.00
C ASN A 194 2.14 -7.08 -2.43
N LEU A 195 2.54 -7.36 -1.20
CA LEU A 195 3.74 -6.74 -0.63
C LEU A 195 4.98 -7.62 -0.80
N CYS A 196 4.84 -8.94 -0.70
CA CYS A 196 5.99 -9.85 -0.69
C CYS A 196 5.91 -11.01 -1.70
N GLY A 197 4.80 -11.15 -2.44
CA GLY A 197 4.57 -12.27 -3.35
C GLY A 197 4.31 -13.61 -2.66
N GLY A 198 4.21 -13.65 -1.32
CA GLY A 198 3.87 -14.86 -0.57
C GLY A 198 2.43 -15.33 -0.82
N VAL A 199 2.19 -16.63 -0.70
CA VAL A 199 0.87 -17.28 -0.80
C VAL A 199 0.32 -17.55 0.60
#